data_AF-A0AA96GAA3-F1
#
_entry.id   AF-A0AA96GAA3-F1
#
_cell.length_a   1.000
_cell.length_b   1.000
_cell.length_c   1.000
_cell.angle_alpha   90.00
_cell.angle_beta   90.00
_cell.angle_gamma   90.00
#
_symmetry.space_group_name_H-M   'P 1'
#
loop_
_entity.id
_entity.type
_entity.pdbx_description
1 polymer ?
#
loop_
_entity_poly.entity_id
_entity_poly.type
_entity_poly.pdbx_seq_one_letter_code
_entity_poly.pdbx_strand_id
1 'polypeptide(L)'
;MKAFTSICFLFVSLSAEASTFDLVVAGKRCSEGQSKQLECNYGVGHDLWVTISGIGQKDGAVTFMKSDENGDYYAAFGLMHECVIVKPGKKTEEFLDFAFISPRTGKVFSAWQECQGE
;
A
#
# COMPACT_ATOMS: atom_id res chain seq x y z
N MET A 1 6.04 -56.96 -14.11
CA MET A 1 7.05 -56.13 -13.41
C MET A 1 6.73 -54.68 -13.73
N LYS A 2 6.47 -53.88 -12.69
CA LYS A 2 5.98 -52.49 -12.75
C LYS A 2 7.17 -51.54 -12.60
N ALA A 3 7.25 -50.50 -13.40
CA ALA A 3 8.09 -49.33 -13.11
C ALA A 3 7.25 -48.07 -13.40
N PHE A 4 6.70 -47.50 -12.34
CA PHE A 4 6.05 -46.18 -12.36
C PHE A 4 7.09 -45.20 -11.84
N THR A 5 7.76 -44.51 -12.76
CA THR A 5 8.78 -43.50 -12.42
C THR A 5 8.08 -42.21 -12.04
N SER A 6 7.95 -41.95 -10.74
CA SER A 6 7.36 -40.72 -10.21
C SER A 6 8.39 -39.60 -10.29
N ILE A 7 8.17 -38.64 -11.20
CA ILE A 7 8.97 -37.41 -11.31
C ILE A 7 8.43 -36.42 -10.28
N CYS A 8 9.15 -36.28 -9.16
CA CYS A 8 8.90 -35.22 -8.18
C CYS A 8 9.37 -33.88 -8.77
N PHE A 9 8.45 -33.10 -9.33
CA PHE A 9 8.68 -31.69 -9.63
C PHE A 9 8.79 -30.92 -8.31
N LEU A 10 10.03 -30.66 -7.88
CA LEU A 10 10.35 -29.71 -6.83
C LEU A 10 9.99 -28.30 -7.32
N PHE A 11 8.82 -27.79 -6.93
CA PHE A 11 8.51 -26.37 -7.05
C PHE A 11 9.38 -25.60 -6.06
N VAL A 12 10.50 -25.07 -6.54
CA VAL A 12 11.26 -24.06 -5.82
C VAL A 12 10.47 -22.77 -5.91
N SER A 13 9.76 -22.42 -4.84
CA SER A 13 9.13 -21.10 -4.71
C SER A 13 10.23 -20.06 -4.46
N LEU A 14 10.58 -19.31 -5.50
CA LEU A 14 11.39 -18.10 -5.37
C LEU A 14 10.51 -17.04 -4.68
N SER A 15 10.69 -16.83 -3.38
CA SER A 15 10.02 -15.76 -2.65
C SER A 15 10.68 -14.44 -3.05
N ALA A 16 10.10 -13.73 -4.03
CA ALA A 16 10.41 -12.32 -4.21
C ALA A 16 9.91 -11.57 -2.96
N GLU A 17 10.73 -10.71 -2.36
CA GLU A 17 10.27 -9.80 -1.33
C GLU A 17 9.17 -8.91 -1.92
N ALA A 18 8.04 -8.79 -1.22
CA ALA A 18 6.89 -8.04 -1.70
C ALA A 18 7.20 -6.55 -1.62
N SER A 19 7.03 -5.83 -2.74
CA SER A 19 7.26 -4.39 -2.77
C SER A 19 6.28 -3.63 -1.87
N THR A 20 6.66 -2.42 -1.46
CA THR A 20 5.83 -1.47 -0.73
C THR A 20 4.53 -1.21 -1.48
N PHE A 21 4.58 -1.14 -2.81
CA PHE A 21 3.40 -1.09 -3.66
C PHE A 21 2.47 -2.29 -3.43
N ASP A 22 3.00 -3.51 -3.52
CA ASP A 22 2.22 -4.74 -3.36
C ASP A 22 1.60 -4.83 -1.97
N LEU A 23 2.34 -4.44 -0.94
CA LEU A 23 1.87 -4.42 0.44
C LEU A 23 0.75 -3.41 0.64
N VAL A 24 0.86 -2.21 0.07
CA VAL A 24 -0.19 -1.18 0.14
C VAL A 24 -1.45 -1.63 -0.60
N VAL A 25 -1.31 -2.24 -1.78
CA VAL A 25 -2.43 -2.80 -2.53
C VAL A 25 -3.11 -3.93 -1.74
N ALA A 26 -2.33 -4.84 -1.17
CA ALA A 26 -2.86 -5.95 -0.37
C ALA A 26 -3.61 -5.45 0.89
N GLY A 27 -3.11 -4.39 1.51
CA GLY A 27 -3.65 -3.73 2.70
C GLY A 27 -4.84 -2.81 2.46
N LYS A 28 -5.15 -2.47 1.19
CA LYS A 28 -6.24 -1.57 0.83
C LYS A 28 -7.61 -2.23 1.03
N ARG A 29 -8.51 -1.57 1.76
CA ARG A 29 -9.92 -1.95 1.90
C ARG A 29 -10.81 -0.74 1.75
N CYS A 30 -11.79 -0.81 0.85
CA CYS A 30 -12.69 0.30 0.60
C CYS A 30 -14.14 -0.08 0.88
N SER A 31 -14.89 0.88 1.39
CA SER A 31 -16.30 0.74 1.70
C SER A 31 -16.99 2.11 1.62
N GLU A 32 -18.30 2.11 1.43
CA GLU A 32 -19.08 3.32 1.64
C GLU A 32 -19.19 3.62 3.14
N GLY A 33 -18.75 4.81 3.54
CA GLY A 33 -18.86 5.30 4.91
C GLY A 33 -20.28 5.73 5.27
N GLN A 34 -20.50 6.15 6.52
CA GLN A 34 -21.82 6.58 7.02
C GLN A 34 -22.40 7.78 6.25
N SER A 35 -21.55 8.61 5.66
CA SER A 35 -21.92 9.76 4.82
C SER A 35 -22.23 9.39 3.36
N LYS A 36 -22.28 8.09 3.01
CA LYS A 36 -22.34 7.57 1.64
C LYS A 36 -21.16 7.97 0.76
N GLN A 37 -20.08 8.45 1.37
CA GLN A 37 -18.85 8.75 0.68
C GLN A 37 -17.97 7.51 0.64
N LEU A 38 -17.19 7.36 -0.42
CA LEU A 38 -16.21 6.28 -0.52
C LEU A 38 -15.06 6.55 0.48
N GLU A 39 -14.79 5.56 1.32
CA GLU A 39 -13.66 5.54 2.25
C GLU A 39 -12.77 4.35 1.94
N CYS A 40 -11.45 4.56 1.95
CA CYS A 40 -10.48 3.48 1.88
C CYS A 40 -9.52 3.52 3.06
N ASN A 41 -9.28 2.36 3.66
CA ASN A 41 -8.29 2.11 4.69
C ASN A 41 -7.10 1.37 4.08
N TYR A 42 -5.89 1.72 4.51
CA TYR A 42 -4.62 1.15 4.04
C TYR A 42 -3.81 0.74 5.27
N GLY A 43 -3.86 -0.54 5.62
CA GLY A 43 -3.02 -1.13 6.66
C GLY A 43 -1.79 -1.78 6.04
N VAL A 44 -0.59 -1.34 6.41
CA VAL A 44 0.67 -1.83 5.84
C VAL A 44 1.58 -2.24 6.97
N GLY A 45 2.02 -3.50 6.93
CA GLY A 45 2.78 -4.08 8.03
C GLY A 45 2.01 -3.98 9.35
N HIS A 46 2.73 -3.64 10.41
CA HIS A 46 2.23 -3.48 11.77
C HIS A 46 2.12 -2.02 12.20
N ASP A 47 2.91 -1.12 11.61
CA ASP A 47 3.11 0.22 12.12
C ASP A 47 2.52 1.36 11.25
N LEU A 48 1.84 1.02 10.14
CA LEU A 48 1.12 1.99 9.30
C LEU A 48 -0.37 1.66 9.14
N TRP A 49 -1.21 2.66 9.44
CA TRP A 49 -2.64 2.68 9.11
C TRP A 49 -3.06 4.08 8.63
N VAL A 50 -3.50 4.17 7.38
CA VAL A 50 -4.02 5.39 6.78
C VAL A 50 -5.47 5.20 6.37
N THR A 51 -6.31 6.20 6.64
CA THR A 51 -7.69 6.27 6.16
C THR A 51 -7.82 7.47 5.22
N ILE A 52 -8.45 7.26 4.07
CA ILE A 52 -8.87 8.33 3.17
C ILE A 52 -10.39 8.28 3.09
N SER A 53 -11.07 9.25 3.69
CA SER A 53 -12.52 9.41 3.64
C SER A 53 -12.89 10.45 2.59
N GLY A 54 -13.99 10.24 1.86
CA GLY A 54 -14.40 11.19 0.83
C GLY A 54 -13.52 11.14 -0.42
N ILE A 55 -13.15 9.94 -0.89
CA ILE A 55 -12.33 9.80 -2.11
C ILE A 55 -12.98 10.54 -3.28
N GLY A 56 -12.18 11.37 -3.95
CA GLY A 56 -12.60 12.21 -5.08
C GLY A 56 -13.44 13.43 -4.70
N GLN A 57 -13.74 13.63 -3.42
CA GLN A 57 -14.48 14.79 -2.94
C GLN A 57 -13.54 15.96 -2.63
N LYS A 58 -14.07 17.18 -2.74
CA LYS A 58 -13.31 18.42 -2.46
C LYS A 58 -12.91 18.54 -0.99
N ASP A 59 -13.72 17.97 -0.10
CA ASP A 59 -13.56 17.92 1.35
C ASP A 59 -13.09 16.55 1.84
N GLY A 60 -12.54 15.72 0.96
CA GLY A 60 -11.91 14.46 1.33
C GLY A 60 -10.76 14.67 2.31
N ALA A 61 -10.57 13.73 3.22
CA ALA A 61 -9.59 13.83 4.30
C ALA A 61 -8.67 12.62 4.31
N VAL A 62 -7.38 12.86 4.57
CA VAL A 62 -6.39 11.82 4.86
C VAL A 62 -6.13 11.84 6.37
N THR A 63 -6.36 10.70 7.02
CA THR A 63 -6.13 10.51 8.44
C THR A 63 -5.06 9.44 8.65
N PHE A 64 -3.98 9.79 9.35
CA PHE A 64 -2.93 8.84 9.75
C PHE A 64 -3.26 8.30 11.14
N MET A 65 -3.88 7.12 11.21
CA MET A 65 -4.29 6.51 12.48
C MET A 65 -3.11 5.86 13.20
N LYS A 66 -2.13 5.38 12.44
CA LYS A 66 -0.84 4.93 12.93
C LYS A 66 0.20 5.20 11.84
N SER A 67 1.35 5.74 12.22
CA SER A 67 2.48 5.96 11.31
C SER A 67 3.73 6.19 12.15
N ASP A 68 4.70 5.26 12.09
CA ASP A 68 5.93 5.32 12.90
C ASP A 68 7.16 5.11 12.02
N GLU A 69 8.01 6.14 11.89
CA GLU A 69 9.26 6.03 11.14
C GLU A 69 10.25 5.02 11.72
N ASN A 70 10.11 4.66 13.01
CA ASN A 70 10.89 3.60 13.65
C ASN A 70 10.23 2.22 13.51
N GLY A 71 9.06 2.16 12.87
CA GLY A 71 8.32 0.93 12.57
C GLY A 71 8.80 0.24 11.29
N ASP A 72 7.95 -0.64 10.75
CA ASP A 72 8.17 -1.29 9.46
C ASP A 72 7.78 -0.38 8.28
N TYR A 73 6.71 0.41 8.42
CA TYR A 73 6.28 1.39 7.44
C TYR A 73 5.74 2.66 8.11
N TYR A 74 5.87 3.78 7.39
CA TYR A 74 5.28 5.05 7.75
C TYR A 74 4.81 5.79 6.50
N ALA A 75 4.01 6.84 6.69
CA ALA A 75 3.55 7.64 5.57
C ALA A 75 3.57 9.14 5.85
N ALA A 76 3.62 9.92 4.78
CA ALA A 76 3.49 11.36 4.81
C ALA A 76 2.62 11.84 3.65
N PHE A 77 1.95 12.97 3.82
CA PHE A 77 1.27 13.63 2.71
C PHE A 77 2.24 14.56 1.97
N GLY A 78 2.47 14.32 0.68
CA GLY A 78 3.36 15.13 -0.14
C GLY A 78 2.61 16.28 -0.80
N LEU A 79 2.78 17.51 -0.30
CA LEU A 79 2.08 18.69 -0.85
C LEU A 79 2.33 18.92 -2.34
N MET A 80 3.56 18.69 -2.81
CA MET A 80 3.92 18.86 -4.23
C MET A 80 3.36 17.76 -5.13
N HIS A 81 3.16 16.56 -4.60
CA HIS A 81 2.70 15.40 -5.36
C HIS A 81 1.18 15.19 -5.22
N GLU A 82 0.58 15.80 -4.20
CA GLU A 82 -0.82 15.63 -3.78
C GLU A 82 -1.18 14.16 -3.46
N CYS A 83 -0.20 13.40 -3.01
CA CYS A 83 -0.30 11.97 -2.73
C CYS A 83 0.09 11.64 -1.29
N VAL A 84 -0.49 10.58 -0.74
CA VAL A 84 0.08 9.92 0.44
C VAL A 84 1.25 9.08 -0.03
N ILE A 85 2.43 9.32 0.54
CA ILE A 85 3.67 8.63 0.24
C ILE A 85 3.92 7.61 1.34
N VAL A 86 3.86 6.33 1.01
CA VAL A 86 4.20 5.22 1.91
C VAL A 86 5.66 4.88 1.75
N LYS A 87 6.37 4.77 2.87
CA LYS A 87 7.81 4.59 2.94
C LYS A 87 8.16 3.47 3.94
N PRO A 88 9.20 2.68 3.65
CA PRO A 88 9.80 1.76 4.61
C PRO A 88 10.33 2.52 5.82
N GLY A 89 9.99 2.04 7.02
CA GLY A 89 10.52 2.55 8.28
C GLY A 89 11.88 1.91 8.61
N LYS A 90 12.49 2.34 9.73
CA LYS A 90 13.84 1.88 10.12
C LYS A 90 13.96 0.37 10.39
N LYS A 91 12.85 -0.35 10.58
CA LYS A 91 12.86 -1.83 10.74
C LYS A 91 12.90 -2.56 9.40
N THR A 92 12.66 -1.87 8.28
CA THR A 92 12.68 -2.45 6.94
C THR A 92 13.99 -2.02 6.25
N GLU A 93 14.73 -2.97 5.68
CA GLU A 93 16.07 -2.70 5.12
C GLU A 93 16.06 -2.00 3.75
N GLU A 94 14.88 -1.88 3.12
CA GLU A 94 14.72 -1.27 1.80
C GLU A 94 14.49 0.26 1.89
N PHE A 95 15.51 1.07 1.62
CA PHE A 95 15.41 2.53 1.85
C PHE A 95 14.76 3.36 0.71
N LEU A 96 14.53 2.77 -0.47
CA LEU A 96 14.11 3.51 -1.68
C LEU A 96 12.87 2.93 -2.38
N ASP A 97 12.19 1.98 -1.76
CA ASP A 97 10.98 1.36 -2.30
C ASP A 97 9.74 2.09 -1.76
N PHE A 98 9.07 2.89 -2.59
CA PHE A 98 7.95 3.73 -2.17
C PHE A 98 6.67 3.36 -2.90
N ALA A 99 5.54 3.69 -2.28
CA ALA A 99 4.24 3.66 -2.93
C ALA A 99 3.47 4.96 -2.70
N PHE A 100 2.57 5.27 -3.63
CA PHE A 100 1.84 6.53 -3.66
C PHE A 100 0.35 6.26 -3.73
N ILE A 101 -0.44 6.83 -2.82
CA ILE A 101 -1.90 6.69 -2.80
C ILE A 101 -2.51 8.03 -3.23
N SER A 102 -3.32 8.02 -4.29
CA SER A 102 -4.06 9.20 -4.73
C SER A 102 -5.30 9.38 -3.84
N PRO A 103 -5.47 10.51 -3.13
CA PRO A 103 -6.71 10.80 -2.41
C PRO A 103 -7.91 11.01 -3.36
N ARG A 104 -7.66 11.35 -4.63
CA ARG A 104 -8.71 11.60 -5.63
C ARG A 104 -9.36 10.31 -6.13
N THR A 105 -8.60 9.22 -6.21
CA THR A 105 -9.10 7.94 -6.75
C THR A 105 -9.01 6.77 -5.78
N GLY A 106 -8.25 6.93 -4.70
CA GLY A 106 -7.85 5.84 -3.80
C GLY A 106 -6.94 4.81 -4.45
N LYS A 107 -6.46 5.01 -5.68
CA LYS A 107 -5.54 4.07 -6.35
C LYS A 107 -4.14 4.18 -5.74
N VAL A 108 -3.41 3.08 -5.84
CA VAL A 108 -2.01 2.94 -5.41
C VAL A 108 -1.14 2.92 -6.66
N PHE A 109 0.01 3.58 -6.62
CA PHE A 109 0.96 3.69 -7.72
C PHE A 109 2.38 3.48 -7.20
N SER A 110 3.25 2.95 -8.06
CA SER A 110 4.69 2.84 -7.80
C SER A 110 5.45 4.14 -8.05
N ALA A 111 4.86 5.09 -8.78
CA ALA A 111 5.46 6.38 -9.12
C ALA A 111 4.54 7.55 -8.74
N TRP A 112 5.14 8.63 -8.22
CA TRP A 112 4.38 9.80 -7.77
C TRP A 112 3.77 10.59 -8.93
N GLN A 113 4.39 10.57 -10.10
CA GLN A 113 3.92 11.26 -11.30
C GLN A 113 2.58 10.70 -11.77
N GLU A 114 2.41 9.37 -11.70
CA GLU A 114 1.15 8.70 -12.03
C GLU A 114 0.08 9.04 -11.00
N CYS A 115 0.45 9.05 -9.71
CA CYS A 115 -0.46 9.42 -8.64
C CYS A 115 -0.94 10.88 -8.75
N GLN A 116 -0.05 11.81 -9.09
CA GLN A 116 -0.39 13.22 -9.28
C GLN A 116 -1.27 13.46 -10.50
N GLY A 117 -1.15 12.63 -11.55
CA GLY A 117 -1.93 12.77 -12.79
C GLY A 117 -3.42 12.39 -12.67
N GLU A 118 -3.82 11.80 -11.55
CA GLU A 118 -5.17 11.26 -11.27
C GLU A 118 -5.84 12.00 -10.13
#